data_AF-A0A067DIJ9-F1
#
_entry.id   AF-A0A067DIJ9-F1
#
_cell.length_a   1.000
_cell.length_b   1.000
_cell.length_c   1.000
_cell.angle_alpha   90.00
_cell.angle_beta   90.00
_cell.angle_gamma   90.00
#
_symmetry.space_group_name_H-M   'P 1'
#
loop_
_entity.id
_entity.type
_entity.pdbx_description
1 polymer ?
#
loop_
_entity_poly.entity_id
_entity_poly.type
_entity_poly.pdbx_seq_one_letter_code
_entity_poly.pdbx_strand_id
1 'polypeptide(L)'
;MDSKQEHLHMSFFHIFVHTDGHGEGFFGTEKVSASMDSPNVVFSKDVVIVPEKDPPLKQTKSSLFYYHGGGLFMGSPFCSTYHNYIGSLSAKANVIVVSIDYRLAPEHLVAAAYEDSWAALKWVASHFKISAHGYETWLNTRANFTCVFTR
;
A
#
# COMPACT_ATOMS: atom_id res chain seq x y z
N MET A 1 -36.01 -9.34 -17.95
CA MET A 1 -34.93 -9.35 -18.96
C MET A 1 -33.65 -9.53 -18.17
N ASP A 2 -33.12 -10.74 -18.19
CA ASP A 2 -32.02 -11.20 -17.35
C ASP A 2 -30.71 -10.58 -17.87
N SER A 3 -30.06 -9.74 -17.06
CA SER A 3 -28.76 -9.16 -17.41
C SER A 3 -27.73 -10.27 -17.40
N LYS A 4 -27.28 -10.71 -18.58
CA LYS A 4 -26.23 -11.72 -18.72
C LYS A 4 -24.97 -11.24 -18.02
N GLN A 5 -24.64 -11.80 -16.85
CA GLN A 5 -23.36 -11.60 -16.19
C GLN A 5 -22.32 -12.46 -16.93
N GLU A 6 -21.18 -11.88 -17.30
CA GLU A 6 -20.08 -12.63 -17.92
C GLU A 6 -19.15 -13.13 -16.81
N HIS A 7 -18.98 -14.45 -16.70
CA HIS A 7 -18.27 -15.07 -15.58
C HIS A 7 -16.85 -15.43 -16.03
N LEU A 8 -15.84 -14.70 -15.54
CA LEU A 8 -14.44 -15.11 -15.65
C LEU A 8 -14.04 -15.87 -14.40
N HIS A 9 -14.17 -17.20 -14.44
CA HIS A 9 -13.78 -18.08 -13.34
C HIS A 9 -12.29 -18.44 -13.43
N MET A 10 -11.45 -17.74 -12.66
CA MET A 10 -10.08 -18.16 -12.38
C MET A 10 -10.07 -18.97 -11.08
N SER A 11 -9.67 -20.24 -11.13
CA SER A 11 -9.90 -21.28 -10.11
C SER A 11 -9.40 -21.02 -8.67
N PHE A 12 -8.82 -19.85 -8.38
CA PHE A 12 -8.36 -19.44 -7.05
C PHE A 12 -9.05 -18.16 -6.53
N PHE A 13 -9.77 -17.42 -7.36
CA PHE A 13 -10.41 -16.16 -7.01
C PHE A 13 -11.80 -16.08 -7.63
N HIS A 14 -12.84 -15.83 -6.81
CA HIS A 14 -14.18 -15.53 -7.33
C HIS A 14 -14.24 -14.04 -7.68
N ILE A 15 -14.17 -13.77 -8.98
CA ILE A 15 -14.26 -12.42 -9.56
C ILE A 15 -15.47 -12.41 -10.47
N PHE A 16 -16.33 -11.42 -10.29
CA PHE A 16 -17.46 -11.14 -11.14
C PHE A 16 -17.14 -9.88 -11.93
N VAL A 17 -17.28 -9.93 -13.25
CA VAL A 17 -17.22 -8.73 -14.09
C VAL A 17 -18.59 -8.56 -14.73
N HIS A 18 -19.22 -7.43 -14.45
CA HIS A 18 -20.52 -7.08 -15.00
C HIS A 18 -20.35 -6.52 -16.42
N THR A 19 -21.41 -6.62 -17.23
CA THR A 19 -21.39 -6.18 -18.63
C THR A 19 -21.18 -4.69 -18.83
N ASP A 20 -21.36 -3.89 -17.78
CA ASP A 20 -21.07 -2.47 -17.73
C ASP A 20 -19.59 -2.17 -17.40
N GLY A 21 -18.77 -3.21 -17.18
CA GLY A 21 -17.35 -3.11 -16.87
C GLY A 21 -17.02 -3.07 -15.38
N HIS A 22 -18.02 -3.10 -14.49
CA HIS A 22 -17.81 -3.14 -13.04
C HIS A 22 -17.27 -4.50 -12.58
N GLY A 23 -16.27 -4.53 -11.70
CA GLY A 23 -15.74 -5.76 -11.10
C GLY A 23 -16.15 -5.92 -9.63
N GLU A 24 -16.51 -7.13 -9.23
CA GLU A 24 -16.63 -7.52 -7.81
C GLU A 24 -15.72 -8.71 -7.51
N GLY A 25 -14.77 -8.52 -6.60
CA GLY A 25 -13.88 -9.59 -6.12
C GLY A 25 -14.18 -9.94 -4.67
N PHE A 26 -14.38 -11.24 -4.38
CA PHE A 26 -14.52 -11.73 -3.00
C PHE A 26 -13.17 -12.24 -2.50
N PHE A 27 -12.28 -11.33 -2.07
CA PHE A 27 -11.04 -11.68 -1.38
C PHE A 27 -10.86 -10.81 -0.14
N GLY A 28 -10.82 -11.44 1.05
CA GLY A 28 -10.43 -10.84 2.33
C GLY A 28 -10.84 -9.38 2.54
N THR A 29 -12.12 -9.15 2.84
CA THR A 29 -12.71 -7.80 2.96
C THR A 29 -12.40 -7.10 4.29
N GLU A 30 -11.80 -7.81 5.24
CA GLU A 30 -11.43 -7.26 6.54
C GLU A 30 -10.32 -6.22 6.38
N LYS A 31 -10.66 -4.97 6.68
CA LYS A 31 -9.70 -3.86 6.71
C LYS A 31 -9.22 -3.61 8.14
N VAL A 32 -7.94 -3.31 8.26
CA VAL A 32 -7.28 -2.92 9.51
C VAL A 32 -7.01 -1.43 9.44
N SER A 33 -7.49 -0.68 10.44
CA SER A 33 -7.18 0.74 10.58
C SER A 33 -5.72 0.94 10.97
N ALA A 34 -5.12 2.03 10.49
CA ALA A 34 -3.89 2.56 11.05
C ALA A 34 -3.93 2.65 12.58
N SER A 35 -2.81 2.35 13.25
CA SER A 35 -2.72 2.40 14.70
C SER A 35 -1.39 2.93 15.20
N MET A 36 -1.49 3.84 16.18
CA MET A 36 -0.37 4.31 17.00
C MET A 36 -0.20 3.49 18.28
N ASP A 37 -1.12 2.57 18.57
CA ASP A 37 -1.06 1.66 19.71
C ASP A 37 -0.97 0.22 19.20
N SER A 38 0.23 -0.36 19.25
CA SER A 38 0.49 -1.69 18.71
C SER A 38 1.23 -2.57 19.71
N PRO A 39 0.71 -3.78 20.03
CA PRO A 39 1.38 -4.72 20.92
C PRO A 39 2.71 -5.24 20.34
N ASN A 40 2.91 -5.09 19.02
CA ASN A 40 4.12 -5.51 18.30
C ASN A 40 5.12 -4.36 18.06
N VAL A 41 4.90 -3.18 18.65
CA VAL A 41 5.76 -1.98 18.48
C VAL A 41 5.86 -1.51 17.01
N VAL A 42 4.85 -1.83 16.20
CA VAL A 42 4.73 -1.35 14.82
C VAL A 42 3.62 -0.32 14.75
N PHE A 43 3.99 0.90 14.41
CA PHE A 43 3.04 1.97 14.17
C PHE A 43 2.71 2.04 12.69
N SER A 44 1.44 2.21 12.36
CA SER A 44 0.97 2.39 10.99
C SER A 44 0.16 3.67 10.91
N LYS A 45 0.30 4.37 9.77
CA LYS A 45 -0.53 5.52 9.44
C LYS A 45 -0.86 5.50 7.95
N ASP A 46 -2.05 5.97 7.64
CA ASP A 46 -2.53 6.08 6.27
C ASP A 46 -2.34 7.52 5.83
N VAL A 47 -1.52 7.71 4.80
CA VAL A 47 -1.16 9.03 4.28
C VAL A 47 -1.71 9.11 2.87
N VAL A 48 -2.78 9.88 2.70
CA VAL A 48 -3.00 10.55 1.42
C VAL A 48 -1.79 11.47 1.24
N ILE A 49 -1.26 11.67 0.03
CA ILE A 49 -0.07 12.49 -0.24
C ILE A 49 -0.32 14.00 0.07
N VAL A 50 -0.67 14.29 1.33
CA VAL A 50 -0.99 15.54 2.03
C VAL A 50 -0.86 15.22 3.55
N PRO A 51 -0.16 16.03 4.35
CA PRO A 51 0.44 15.59 5.62
C PRO A 51 -0.39 15.85 6.89
N GLU A 52 -0.13 15.05 7.94
CA GLU A 52 -0.47 15.34 9.34
C GLU A 52 0.76 15.14 10.26
N LYS A 53 0.73 15.71 11.47
CA LYS A 53 1.85 15.73 12.45
C LYS A 53 1.93 14.44 13.27
N ASP A 54 3.14 13.90 13.45
CA ASP A 54 3.39 12.65 14.18
C ASP A 54 4.36 12.80 15.37
N PRO A 55 4.36 11.83 16.31
CA PRO A 55 5.33 11.78 17.41
C PRO A 55 6.76 11.43 16.96
N PRO A 56 7.78 11.80 17.77
CA PRO A 56 9.19 11.58 17.44
C PRO A 56 9.59 10.10 17.57
N LEU A 57 10.31 9.58 16.58
CA LEU A 57 10.67 8.16 16.52
C LEU A 57 12.09 7.95 15.95
N LYS A 58 12.73 6.82 16.28
CA LYS A 58 14.12 6.48 15.89
C LYS A 58 14.26 6.04 14.42
N GLN A 59 15.45 6.25 13.86
CA GLN A 59 15.81 5.87 12.49
C GLN A 59 15.88 4.36 12.25
N THR A 60 15.46 3.90 11.06
CA THR A 60 15.45 2.49 10.65
C THR A 60 16.69 2.09 9.84
N LYS A 61 16.91 0.78 9.65
CA LYS A 61 18.10 0.26 8.95
C LYS A 61 17.99 0.38 7.43
N SER A 62 16.78 0.25 6.88
CA SER A 62 16.48 0.26 5.44
C SER A 62 15.04 0.70 5.21
N SER A 63 14.71 1.06 3.97
CA SER A 63 13.33 1.37 3.55
C SER A 63 12.82 0.34 2.55
N LEU A 64 11.56 -0.08 2.68
CA LEU A 64 10.89 -1.02 1.78
C LEU A 64 9.68 -0.34 1.14
N PHE A 65 9.60 -0.40 -0.18
CA PHE A 65 8.38 -0.10 -0.94
C PHE A 65 7.66 -1.40 -1.21
N TYR A 66 6.39 -1.46 -0.83
CA TYR A 66 5.59 -2.67 -0.93
C TYR A 66 4.35 -2.43 -1.78
N TYR A 67 4.20 -3.29 -2.78
CA TYR A 67 3.01 -3.40 -3.62
C TYR A 67 2.26 -4.66 -3.19
N HIS A 68 0.98 -4.52 -2.84
CA HIS A 68 0.21 -5.69 -2.46
C HIS A 68 0.03 -6.65 -3.65
N GLY A 69 -0.28 -7.91 -3.37
CA GLY A 69 -0.61 -8.88 -4.42
C GLY A 69 -2.02 -8.69 -4.96
N GLY A 70 -2.55 -9.69 -5.65
CA GLY A 70 -3.92 -9.66 -6.17
C GLY A 70 -4.03 -9.28 -7.65
N GLY A 71 -2.95 -9.48 -8.42
CA GLY A 71 -3.00 -9.43 -9.88
C GLY A 71 -3.37 -8.07 -10.50
N LEU A 72 -3.27 -6.99 -9.73
CA LEU A 72 -3.67 -5.62 -10.11
C LEU A 72 -5.18 -5.38 -10.21
N PHE A 73 -5.99 -6.32 -9.75
CA PHE A 73 -7.47 -6.23 -9.75
C PHE A 73 -8.11 -6.50 -8.38
N MET A 74 -7.31 -6.82 -7.35
CA MET A 74 -7.82 -7.00 -6.00
C MET A 74 -6.75 -6.73 -4.93
N GLY A 75 -7.21 -6.62 -3.68
CA GLY A 75 -6.37 -6.38 -2.52
C GLY A 75 -6.26 -4.90 -2.19
N SER A 76 -5.65 -4.62 -1.04
CA SER A 76 -5.36 -3.28 -0.57
C SER A 76 -4.34 -3.37 0.56
N PRO A 77 -3.48 -2.35 0.79
CA PRO A 77 -2.66 -2.26 2.00
C PRO A 77 -3.48 -2.33 3.30
N PHE A 78 -4.76 -1.97 3.25
CA PHE A 78 -5.65 -2.01 4.41
C PHE A 78 -6.15 -3.43 4.73
N CYS A 79 -6.07 -4.39 3.80
CA CYS A 79 -6.53 -5.76 4.05
C CYS A 79 -5.68 -6.42 5.14
N SER A 80 -6.31 -7.09 6.10
CA SER A 80 -5.64 -7.71 7.27
C SER A 80 -4.51 -8.66 6.86
N THR A 81 -4.67 -9.39 5.76
CA THR A 81 -3.63 -10.27 5.21
C THR A 81 -2.34 -9.52 4.89
N TYR A 82 -2.43 -8.40 4.15
CA TYR A 82 -1.25 -7.61 3.76
C TYR A 82 -0.75 -6.73 4.90
N HIS A 83 -1.65 -6.11 5.65
CA HIS A 83 -1.32 -5.26 6.80
C HIS A 83 -0.54 -6.05 7.87
N ASN A 84 -1.04 -7.22 8.28
CA ASN A 84 -0.40 -8.03 9.30
C ASN A 84 0.94 -8.60 8.80
N TYR A 85 0.98 -9.02 7.54
CA TYR A 85 2.21 -9.49 6.91
C TYR A 85 3.29 -8.42 6.95
N ILE A 86 2.96 -7.21 6.48
CA ILE A 86 3.93 -6.13 6.34
C ILE A 86 4.32 -5.55 7.71
N GLY A 87 3.40 -5.53 8.67
CA GLY A 87 3.71 -5.19 10.05
C GLY A 87 4.71 -6.17 10.67
N SER A 88 4.50 -7.48 10.50
CA SER A 88 5.45 -8.50 10.97
C SER A 88 6.83 -8.37 10.31
N LEU A 89 6.86 -8.09 9.01
CA LEU A 89 8.11 -7.90 8.27
C LEU A 89 8.86 -6.65 8.74
N SER A 90 8.15 -5.53 8.91
CA SER A 90 8.68 -4.27 9.41
C SER A 90 9.37 -4.45 10.76
N ALA A 91 8.69 -5.09 11.72
CA ALA A 91 9.24 -5.39 13.04
C ALA A 91 10.50 -6.26 12.98
N LYS A 92 10.46 -7.36 12.21
CA LYS A 92 11.55 -8.34 12.13
C LYS A 92 12.79 -7.79 11.41
N ALA A 93 12.59 -7.01 10.35
CA ALA A 93 13.69 -6.46 9.55
C ALA A 93 14.17 -5.08 10.05
N ASN A 94 13.44 -4.44 10.96
CA ASN A 94 13.68 -3.07 11.42
C ASN A 94 13.80 -2.08 10.25
N VAL A 95 12.79 -2.09 9.40
CA VAL A 95 12.68 -1.27 8.19
C VAL A 95 11.44 -0.40 8.24
N ILE A 96 11.50 0.79 7.67
CA ILE A 96 10.28 1.53 7.36
C ILE A 96 9.65 0.92 6.11
N VAL A 97 8.33 0.75 6.10
CA VAL A 97 7.61 0.25 4.93
C VAL A 97 6.63 1.29 4.41
N VAL A 98 6.68 1.54 3.11
CA VAL A 98 5.69 2.34 2.38
C VAL A 98 4.86 1.36 1.56
N SER A 99 3.64 1.08 2.05
CA SER A 99 2.69 0.18 1.38
C SER A 99 1.76 1.01 0.50
N ILE A 100 1.73 0.72 -0.80
CA ILE A 100 1.06 1.57 -1.79
C ILE A 100 -0.36 1.05 -2.07
N ASP A 101 -1.35 1.92 -1.93
CA ASP A 101 -2.74 1.69 -2.37
C ASP A 101 -2.88 2.19 -3.81
N TYR A 102 -2.63 1.31 -4.78
CA TYR A 102 -2.70 1.67 -6.20
C TYR A 102 -4.08 1.34 -6.78
N ARG A 103 -4.50 2.09 -7.79
CA ARG A 103 -5.76 1.87 -8.50
C ARG A 103 -5.81 0.50 -9.15
N LEU A 104 -6.97 -0.16 -9.06
CA LEU A 104 -7.20 -1.52 -9.54
C LEU A 104 -7.98 -1.52 -10.87
N ALA A 105 -7.74 -2.58 -11.65
CA ALA A 105 -8.60 -2.96 -12.75
C ALA A 105 -9.82 -3.75 -12.24
N PRO A 106 -10.96 -3.74 -12.94
CA PRO A 106 -11.21 -3.10 -14.25
C PRO A 106 -11.55 -1.61 -14.19
N GLU A 107 -11.81 -1.04 -13.02
CA GLU A 107 -12.26 0.35 -12.85
C GLU A 107 -11.24 1.36 -13.39
N HIS A 108 -9.97 0.97 -13.36
CA HIS A 108 -8.87 1.70 -13.98
C HIS A 108 -8.03 0.77 -14.87
N LEU A 109 -7.52 1.32 -15.98
CA LEU A 109 -6.58 0.58 -16.83
C LEU A 109 -5.35 0.16 -16.02
N VAL A 110 -4.76 -0.99 -16.35
CA VAL A 110 -3.56 -1.53 -15.68
C VAL A 110 -2.41 -0.50 -15.60
N ALA A 111 -2.32 0.41 -16.57
CA ALA A 111 -1.37 1.52 -16.56
C ALA A 111 -1.47 2.41 -15.30
N ALA A 112 -2.68 2.61 -14.76
CA ALA A 112 -2.94 3.41 -13.57
C ALA A 112 -2.18 2.89 -12.34
N ALA A 113 -2.09 1.57 -12.16
CA ALA A 113 -1.35 0.98 -11.05
C ALA A 113 0.15 1.35 -11.12
N TYR A 114 0.74 1.36 -12.33
CA TYR A 114 2.13 1.77 -12.53
C TYR A 114 2.33 3.27 -12.33
N GLU A 115 1.38 4.09 -12.78
CA GLU A 115 1.40 5.54 -12.57
C GLU A 115 1.35 5.91 -11.09
N ASP A 116 0.48 5.27 -10.32
CA ASP A 116 0.34 5.46 -8.88
C ASP A 116 1.61 5.00 -8.14
N SER A 117 2.14 3.84 -8.54
CA SER A 117 3.41 3.31 -8.04
C SER A 117 4.58 4.26 -8.27
N TRP A 118 4.63 4.86 -9.47
CA TRP A 118 5.65 5.84 -9.83
C TRP A 118 5.45 7.17 -9.10
N ALA A 119 4.21 7.61 -8.91
CA ALA A 119 3.88 8.81 -8.15
C ALA A 119 4.31 8.66 -6.68
N ALA A 120 4.01 7.52 -6.05
CA ALA A 120 4.42 7.20 -4.69
C ALA A 120 5.96 7.18 -4.56
N LEU A 121 6.67 6.56 -5.49
CA LEU A 121 8.14 6.54 -5.48
C LEU A 121 8.74 7.95 -5.59
N LYS A 122 8.24 8.78 -6.52
CA LYS A 122 8.67 10.18 -6.65
C LYS A 122 8.40 10.96 -5.37
N TRP A 123 7.25 10.74 -4.74
CA TRP A 123 6.89 11.39 -3.49
C TRP A 123 7.85 11.00 -2.36
N VAL A 124 8.15 9.72 -2.17
CA VAL A 124 9.14 9.29 -1.18
C VAL A 124 10.53 9.86 -1.50
N ALA A 125 10.96 9.82 -2.77
CA ALA A 125 12.24 10.38 -3.21
C ALA A 125 12.35 11.90 -2.96
N SER A 126 11.23 12.63 -2.94
CA SER A 126 11.23 14.06 -2.63
C SER A 126 11.67 14.36 -1.19
N HIS A 127 11.51 13.41 -0.26
CA HIS A 127 11.91 13.51 1.15
C HIS A 127 13.42 13.29 1.36
N PHE A 128 14.15 12.82 0.34
CA PHE A 128 15.61 12.66 0.40
C PHE A 128 16.37 13.99 0.28
N LYS A 129 15.80 14.99 -0.39
CA LYS A 129 16.51 16.25 -0.65
C LYS A 129 16.63 17.04 0.66
N ILE A 130 17.86 17.21 1.15
CA ILE A 130 18.25 17.83 2.43
C ILE A 130 17.60 19.21 2.71
N SER A 131 17.22 19.96 1.67
CA SER A 131 16.56 21.27 1.77
C SER A 131 15.03 21.22 1.67
N ALA A 132 14.45 20.08 1.31
CA ALA A 132 13.03 19.80 1.31
C ALA A 132 12.75 18.88 2.50
N HIS A 133 12.55 19.44 3.68
CA HIS A 133 11.88 18.70 4.75
C HIS A 133 10.44 18.54 4.25
N GLY A 134 10.21 17.50 3.43
CA GLY A 134 8.88 17.14 2.95
C GLY A 134 7.96 16.96 4.14
N TYR A 135 6.66 17.05 3.94
CA TYR A 135 5.78 17.12 5.09
C TYR A 135 5.65 15.80 5.88
N GLU A 136 6.20 14.68 5.39
CA GLU A 136 6.22 13.41 6.09
C GLU A 136 7.40 13.25 7.05
N THR A 137 7.11 13.53 8.31
CA THR A 137 8.09 13.41 9.38
C THR A 137 8.66 12.00 9.53
N TRP A 138 7.87 10.94 9.29
CA TRP A 138 8.37 9.55 9.39
C TRP A 138 9.42 9.23 8.35
N LEU A 139 9.25 9.71 7.11
CA LEU A 139 10.26 9.49 6.07
C LEU A 139 11.52 10.31 6.35
N ASN A 140 11.36 11.58 6.71
CA ASN A 140 12.49 12.47 6.98
C ASN A 140 13.35 12.01 8.16
N THR A 141 12.72 11.47 9.21
CA THR A 141 13.43 11.10 10.44
C THR A 141 13.86 9.65 10.47
N ARG A 142 13.22 8.77 9.68
CA ARG A 142 13.39 7.31 9.84
C ARG A 142 13.80 6.54 8.61
N ALA A 143 13.49 7.03 7.42
CA ALA A 143 13.84 6.31 6.21
C ALA A 143 15.35 6.33 6.00
N ASN A 144 15.91 5.15 5.67
CA ASN A 144 17.27 5.07 5.18
C ASN A 144 17.22 5.01 3.65
N PHE A 145 17.52 6.13 3.00
CA PHE A 145 17.50 6.25 1.54
C PHE A 145 18.73 5.67 0.85
N THR A 146 19.78 5.29 1.58
CA THR A 146 20.95 4.62 0.99
C THR A 146 20.72 3.11 0.84
N CYS A 147 19.63 2.57 1.39
CA CYS A 147 19.29 1.15 1.36
C CYS A 147 17.77 0.99 1.16
N VAL A 148 17.37 0.92 -0.11
CA VAL A 148 15.96 0.86 -0.55
C VAL A 148 15.68 -0.45 -1.26
N PHE A 149 14.60 -1.12 -0.88
CA PHE A 149 14.11 -2.34 -1.52
C PHE A 149 12.69 -2.12 -2.07
N THR A 150 12.32 -2.88 -3.09
CA THR A 150 10.97 -2.91 -3.68
C THR A 150 10.46 -4.35 -3.69
N ARG A 151 9.19 -4.57 -3.34
CA ARG A 151 8.57 -5.91 -3.37
C ARG A 151 7.11 -5.86 -3.77
#